data_AF-A0A8K1D625-F1
#
_entry.id   AF-A0A8K1D625-F1
#
_cell.length_a   1.000
_cell.length_b   1.000
_cell.length_c   1.000
_cell.angle_alpha   90.00
_cell.angle_beta   90.00
_cell.angle_gamma   90.00
#
_symmetry.space_group_name_H-M   'P 1'
#
loop_
_entity.id
_entity.type
_entity.pdbx_description
1 polymer ?
#
loop_
_entity_poly.entity_id
_entity_poly.type
_entity_poly.pdbx_seq_one_letter_code
_entity_poly.pdbx_strand_id
1 'polypeptide(L)'
;VPSATDWTEIRKKALKEFNLTGARSLALPVTYDAQGQNARWERLDHDVIKELVKAIHDNGLGSPYFKKLLKATFNIYDLAPFDLRSIAPMILTDSQVLIWEAKWRRALEELRRRYQGGPNAGITVAQMAGDPPNDDPGHQARDLPQEMLTDIKEAARKAIVQIRPAGIPESICTEIKQSSSESFSPFIDRLTQAIDRQVNDEGAKPHLLRSLAFANANADCKRNISAMPGQPSLADMLEACSKVGTPQHVASIQASIWGEQM
;
A
#
# COMPACT_ATOMS: atom_id res chain seq x y z
N VAL A 1 -12.34 5.29 47.35
CA VAL A 1 -11.09 5.44 46.57
C VAL A 1 -10.87 4.15 45.78
N PRO A 2 -11.31 4.05 44.52
CA PRO A 2 -11.00 2.89 43.68
C PRO A 2 -9.75 3.18 42.86
N SER A 3 -8.82 2.23 42.91
CA SER A 3 -7.45 2.30 42.41
C SER A 3 -7.35 2.54 40.92
N ALA A 4 -6.41 3.41 40.53
CA ALA A 4 -6.01 3.63 39.15
C ALA A 4 -5.66 2.29 38.48
N THR A 5 -6.38 1.97 37.40
CA THR A 5 -6.06 0.85 36.54
C THR A 5 -4.61 0.98 36.07
N ASP A 6 -3.79 0.00 36.40
CA ASP A 6 -2.38 -0.02 36.02
C ASP A 6 -2.25 -0.35 34.53
N TRP A 7 -2.22 0.71 33.72
CA TRP A 7 -2.09 0.67 32.27
C TRP A 7 -0.78 0.05 31.79
N THR A 8 0.18 -0.17 32.68
CA THR A 8 1.47 -0.78 32.37
C THR A 8 1.33 -2.28 32.11
N GLU A 9 0.46 -2.99 32.85
CA GLU A 9 0.19 -4.42 32.65
C GLU A 9 -0.72 -4.69 31.45
N ILE A 10 -1.68 -3.79 31.18
CA ILE A 10 -2.51 -3.85 29.97
C ILE A 10 -1.65 -3.69 28.72
N ARG A 11 -0.68 -2.74 28.76
CA ARG A 11 0.30 -2.52 27.69
C ARG A 11 1.18 -3.74 27.47
N LYS A 12 1.61 -4.41 28.55
CA LYS A 12 2.45 -5.61 28.49
C LYS A 12 1.73 -6.80 27.88
N LYS A 13 0.42 -6.95 28.12
CA LYS A 13 -0.40 -8.02 27.51
C LYS A 13 -0.63 -7.80 26.01
N ALA A 14 -0.96 -6.58 25.60
CA ALA A 14 -1.16 -6.23 24.19
C ALA A 14 0.13 -6.35 23.34
N LEU A 15 1.28 -6.00 23.93
CA LEU A 15 2.58 -6.15 23.27
C LEU A 15 3.01 -7.62 23.08
N LYS A 16 2.48 -8.54 23.92
CA LYS A 16 2.84 -9.96 23.90
C LYS A 16 2.07 -10.78 22.84
N GLU A 17 0.87 -10.34 22.45
CA GLU A 17 0.06 -11.02 21.41
C GLU A 17 0.52 -10.73 19.97
N PHE A 18 1.22 -9.62 19.73
CA PHE A 18 1.58 -9.17 18.38
C PHE A 18 3.08 -9.02 18.11
N ASN A 19 3.96 -9.40 19.05
CA ASN A 19 5.41 -9.29 18.90
C ASN A 19 5.88 -7.89 18.46
N LEU A 20 5.21 -6.84 18.96
CA LEU A 20 5.46 -5.45 18.61
C LEU A 20 6.46 -4.85 19.61
N THR A 21 7.75 -5.06 19.39
CA THR A 21 8.79 -4.34 20.14
C THR A 21 8.99 -2.94 19.56
N GLY A 22 8.62 -1.92 20.33
CA GLY A 22 8.96 -0.52 20.04
C GLY A 22 7.76 0.41 20.17
N ALA A 23 7.85 1.39 21.07
CA ALA A 23 6.79 2.34 21.38
C ALA A 23 6.25 3.06 20.12
N ARG A 24 5.04 2.71 19.67
CA ARG A 24 4.30 3.48 18.67
C ARG A 24 3.11 4.16 19.37
N SER A 25 3.11 5.48 19.34
CA SER A 25 2.15 6.38 20.01
C SER A 25 0.72 6.18 19.47
N LEU A 26 -0.28 6.26 20.35
CA LEU A 26 -1.71 6.15 20.00
C LEU A 26 -2.22 7.44 19.31
N ALA A 27 -3.09 7.32 18.30
CA ALA A 27 -3.79 8.43 17.63
C ALA A 27 -5.07 8.84 18.39
N LEU A 28 -5.42 10.14 18.45
CA LEU A 28 -6.50 10.72 19.28
C LEU A 28 -7.31 11.81 18.53
N PRO A 29 -8.14 11.43 17.54
CA PRO A 29 -8.86 12.35 16.66
C PRO A 29 -9.83 13.25 17.39
N VAL A 30 -10.10 14.40 16.78
CA VAL A 30 -10.91 15.46 17.35
C VAL A 30 -12.34 15.34 16.79
N THR A 31 -13.34 15.41 17.66
CA THR A 31 -14.76 15.50 17.28
C THR A 31 -15.30 16.87 17.71
N TYR A 32 -16.19 17.45 16.90
CA TYR A 32 -16.86 18.71 17.23
C TYR A 32 -18.32 18.44 17.62
N ASP A 33 -18.86 19.20 18.57
CA ASP A 33 -20.30 19.20 18.82
C ASP A 33 -21.08 19.89 17.69
N ALA A 34 -22.41 19.68 17.62
CA ALA A 34 -23.28 20.18 16.57
C ALA A 34 -23.34 21.71 16.42
N GLN A 35 -22.69 22.46 17.33
CA GLN A 35 -22.60 23.92 17.34
C GLN A 35 -21.17 24.42 17.05
N GLY A 36 -20.18 23.52 16.90
CA GLY A 36 -18.79 23.84 16.60
C GLY A 36 -18.03 24.52 17.75
N GLN A 37 -18.56 24.47 18.98
CA GLN A 37 -18.02 25.23 20.12
C GLN A 37 -17.24 24.37 21.12
N ASN A 38 -17.51 23.05 21.20
CA ASN A 38 -16.75 22.15 22.06
C ASN A 38 -16.07 21.05 21.24
N ALA A 39 -14.79 21.21 20.95
CA ALA A 39 -13.94 20.12 20.51
C ALA A 39 -13.82 19.08 21.65
N ARG A 40 -14.20 17.84 21.39
CA ARG A 40 -14.01 16.69 22.28
C ARG A 40 -13.04 15.72 21.62
N TRP A 41 -12.05 15.25 22.37
CA TRP A 41 -11.05 14.29 21.87
C TRP A 41 -11.58 12.88 22.13
N GLU A 42 -12.19 12.26 21.13
CA GLU A 42 -12.63 10.87 21.21
C GLU A 42 -11.61 9.98 20.49
N ARG A 43 -11.24 8.86 21.13
CA ARG A 43 -10.27 7.92 20.57
C ARG A 43 -10.73 7.47 19.18
N LEU A 44 -9.80 7.40 18.23
CA LEU A 44 -10.08 6.77 16.95
C LEU A 44 -10.46 5.34 17.26
N ASP A 45 -11.60 4.90 16.73
CA ASP A 45 -12.06 3.55 17.00
C ASP A 45 -10.98 2.57 16.53
N HIS A 46 -10.52 1.73 17.44
CA HIS A 46 -9.46 0.77 17.19
C HIS A 46 -9.82 -0.18 16.04
N ASP A 47 -11.13 -0.40 15.82
CA ASP A 47 -11.64 -1.20 14.71
C ASP A 47 -11.37 -0.55 13.35
N VAL A 48 -11.33 0.78 13.25
CA VAL A 48 -11.03 1.49 11.99
C VAL A 48 -9.57 1.32 11.59
N ILE A 49 -8.64 1.44 12.54
CA ILE A 49 -7.22 1.18 12.27
C ILE A 49 -7.02 -0.28 11.88
N LYS A 50 -7.69 -1.20 12.58
CA LYS A 50 -7.62 -2.63 12.29
C LYS A 50 -8.12 -2.94 10.86
N GLU A 51 -9.22 -2.33 10.43
CA GLU A 51 -9.73 -2.45 9.06
C GLU A 51 -8.74 -1.89 8.02
N LEU A 52 -8.11 -0.74 8.28
CA LEU A 52 -7.09 -0.18 7.38
C LEU A 52 -5.85 -1.09 7.28
N VAL A 53 -5.33 -1.57 8.42
CA VAL A 53 -4.20 -2.50 8.47
C VAL A 53 -4.54 -3.79 7.73
N LYS A 54 -5.74 -4.35 7.97
CA LYS A 54 -6.22 -5.54 7.28
C LYS A 54 -6.34 -5.31 5.77
N ALA A 55 -6.88 -4.17 5.34
CA ALA A 55 -6.97 -3.84 3.92
C ALA A 55 -5.59 -3.75 3.24
N ILE A 56 -4.58 -3.20 3.93
CA ILE A 56 -3.19 -3.18 3.44
C ILE A 56 -2.59 -4.58 3.41
N HIS A 57 -2.82 -5.39 4.44
CA HIS A 57 -2.32 -6.77 4.49
C HIS A 57 -2.92 -7.63 3.37
N ASP A 58 -4.24 -7.57 3.19
CA ASP A 58 -4.96 -8.46 2.28
C ASP A 58 -4.88 -8.00 0.81
N ASN A 59 -4.76 -6.69 0.56
CA ASN A 59 -4.85 -6.12 -0.79
C ASN A 59 -3.66 -5.26 -1.19
N GLY A 60 -2.80 -4.87 -0.25
CA GLY A 60 -1.69 -3.95 -0.49
C GLY A 60 -2.08 -2.48 -0.47
N LEU A 61 -1.09 -1.64 -0.13
CA LEU A 61 -1.19 -0.17 -0.05
C LEU A 61 -1.60 0.49 -1.40
N GLY A 62 -1.26 -0.15 -2.51
CA GLY A 62 -1.58 0.34 -3.86
C GLY A 62 -3.02 0.05 -4.32
N SER A 63 -3.76 -0.80 -3.60
CA SER A 63 -5.04 -1.33 -4.07
C SER A 63 -6.13 -0.26 -4.19
N PRO A 64 -7.00 -0.36 -5.22
CA PRO A 64 -8.18 0.51 -5.32
C PRO A 64 -9.10 0.40 -4.09
N TYR A 65 -9.17 -0.79 -3.47
CA TYR A 65 -9.95 -1.03 -2.26
C TYR A 65 -9.40 -0.23 -1.07
N PHE A 66 -8.11 -0.36 -0.75
CA PHE A 66 -7.48 0.43 0.32
C PHE A 66 -7.62 1.94 0.07
N LYS A 67 -7.39 2.40 -1.16
CA LYS A 67 -7.52 3.83 -1.51
C LYS A 67 -8.94 4.37 -1.27
N LYS A 68 -9.97 3.57 -1.57
CA LYS A 68 -11.38 3.93 -1.30
C LYS A 68 -11.67 3.92 0.21
N LEU A 69 -11.22 2.89 0.92
CA LEU A 69 -11.40 2.77 2.37
C LEU A 69 -10.73 3.93 3.11
N LEU A 70 -9.46 4.22 2.82
CA LEU A 70 -8.71 5.33 3.40
C LEU A 70 -9.41 6.68 3.16
N LYS A 71 -9.95 6.90 1.95
CA LYS A 71 -10.73 8.11 1.63
C LYS A 71 -12.01 8.20 2.45
N ALA A 72 -12.77 7.10 2.57
CA ALA A 72 -13.98 7.07 3.37
C ALA A 72 -13.67 7.38 4.85
N THR A 73 -12.65 6.75 5.42
CA THR A 73 -12.21 7.00 6.80
C THR A 73 -11.84 8.46 7.03
N PHE A 74 -10.99 9.04 6.17
CA PHE A 74 -10.55 10.44 6.32
C PHE A 74 -11.68 11.45 6.12
N ASN A 75 -12.77 11.06 5.44
CA ASN A 75 -13.96 11.90 5.30
C ASN A 75 -14.87 11.84 6.53
N ILE A 76 -14.89 10.72 7.26
CA ILE A 76 -15.74 10.54 8.45
C ILE A 76 -15.18 11.29 9.65
N TYR A 77 -13.85 11.33 9.80
CA TYR A 77 -13.17 11.89 10.97
C TYR A 77 -12.52 13.24 10.68
N ASP A 78 -12.60 14.14 11.65
CA ASP A 78 -11.81 15.36 11.69
C ASP A 78 -10.45 15.07 12.35
N LEU A 79 -9.43 14.92 11.50
CA LEU A 79 -8.09 14.52 11.91
C LEU A 79 -7.18 15.74 11.99
N ALA A 80 -6.65 16.00 13.18
CA ALA A 80 -5.62 17.02 13.38
C ALA A 80 -4.24 16.50 12.93
N PRO A 81 -3.24 17.38 12.71
CA PRO A 81 -1.88 16.95 12.37
C PRO A 81 -1.30 15.88 13.29
N PHE A 82 -1.59 15.94 14.60
CA PHE A 82 -1.18 14.94 15.58
C PHE A 82 -1.73 13.54 15.25
N ASP A 83 -3.00 13.46 14.84
CA ASP A 83 -3.65 12.21 14.48
C ASP A 83 -3.05 11.62 13.23
N LEU A 84 -2.79 12.46 12.23
CA LEU A 84 -2.17 12.04 10.98
C LEU A 84 -0.77 11.45 11.23
N ARG A 85 0.02 12.09 12.10
CA ARG A 85 1.33 11.58 12.54
C ARG A 85 1.24 10.31 13.37
N SER A 86 0.12 10.07 14.03
CA SER A 86 -0.10 8.89 14.85
C SER A 86 -0.66 7.71 14.02
N ILE A 87 -1.52 7.98 13.04
CA ILE A 87 -2.11 6.97 12.13
C ILE A 87 -1.06 6.44 11.15
N ALA A 88 -0.22 7.31 10.58
CA ALA A 88 0.79 6.91 9.60
C ALA A 88 1.67 5.72 10.06
N PRO A 89 2.32 5.73 11.23
CA PRO A 89 3.14 4.61 11.70
C PRO A 89 2.33 3.37 12.15
N MET A 90 1.01 3.47 12.29
CA MET A 90 0.15 2.32 12.55
C MET A 90 -0.14 1.51 11.29
N ILE A 91 -0.23 2.18 10.13
CA ILE A 91 -0.61 1.55 8.86
C ILE A 91 0.56 1.42 7.87
N LEU A 92 1.67 2.11 8.11
CA LEU A 92 2.85 2.13 7.25
C LEU A 92 4.08 1.50 7.94
N THR A 93 5.00 0.97 7.13
CA THR A 93 6.33 0.57 7.61
C THR A 93 7.22 1.79 7.92
N ASP A 94 8.30 1.61 8.67
CA ASP A 94 9.20 2.72 9.04
C ASP A 94 9.79 3.44 7.82
N SER A 95 10.15 2.69 6.78
CA SER A 95 10.63 3.27 5.52
C SER A 95 9.52 4.02 4.76
N GLN A 96 8.29 3.51 4.79
CA GLN A 96 7.13 4.17 4.19
C GLN A 96 6.75 5.45 4.95
N VAL A 97 6.88 5.47 6.28
CA VAL A 97 6.68 6.68 7.10
C VAL A 97 7.67 7.78 6.72
N LEU A 98 8.95 7.46 6.50
CA LEU A 98 9.94 8.45 6.05
C LEU A 98 9.57 9.05 4.69
N ILE A 99 9.15 8.19 3.74
CA ILE A 99 8.70 8.63 2.41
C ILE A 99 7.44 9.48 2.51
N TRP A 100 6.49 9.05 3.33
CA TRP A 100 5.25 9.75 3.60
C TRP A 100 5.51 11.14 4.17
N GLU A 101 6.34 11.24 5.20
CA GLU A 101 6.65 12.51 5.87
C GLU A 101 7.32 13.48 4.89
N ALA A 102 8.27 13.01 4.08
CA ALA A 102 8.90 13.84 3.06
C ALA A 102 7.89 14.35 2.01
N LYS A 103 6.95 13.50 1.56
CA LYS A 103 5.89 13.89 0.62
C LYS A 103 4.89 14.85 1.24
N TRP A 104 4.45 14.57 2.46
CA TRP A 104 3.49 15.39 3.18
C TRP A 104 4.08 16.77 3.46
N ARG A 105 5.33 16.86 3.94
CA ARG A 105 6.02 18.16 4.14
C ARG A 105 6.11 19.00 2.86
N ARG A 106 6.41 18.37 1.71
CA ARG A 106 6.38 19.09 0.41
C ARG A 106 4.98 19.60 0.06
N ALA A 107 3.95 18.81 0.32
CA ALA A 107 2.57 19.22 0.11
C ALA A 107 2.14 20.35 1.06
N LEU A 108 2.63 20.35 2.29
CA LEU A 108 2.41 21.44 3.25
C LEU A 108 3.12 22.74 2.85
N GLU A 109 4.31 22.67 2.26
CA GLU A 109 4.97 23.86 1.73
C GLU A 109 4.18 24.49 0.57
N GLU A 110 3.63 23.66 -0.32
CA GLU A 110 2.72 24.13 -1.37
C GLU A 110 1.42 24.69 -0.80
N LEU A 111 0.85 24.03 0.21
CA LEU A 111 -0.31 24.53 0.94
C LEU A 111 -0.02 25.89 1.56
N ARG A 112 1.11 26.06 2.23
CA ARG A 112 1.53 27.34 2.82
C ARG A 112 1.55 28.46 1.80
N ARG A 113 2.07 28.21 0.59
CA ARG A 113 2.04 29.17 -0.51
C ARG A 113 0.63 29.64 -0.86
N ARG A 114 -0.37 28.76 -0.82
CA ARG A 114 -1.79 29.12 -1.10
C ARG A 114 -2.39 30.08 -0.07
N TYR A 115 -1.92 30.02 1.18
CA TYR A 115 -2.39 30.91 2.26
C TYR A 115 -1.53 32.18 2.42
N GLN A 116 -0.51 32.37 1.56
CA GLN A 116 0.29 33.60 1.56
C GLN A 116 -0.58 34.80 1.19
N GLY A 117 -0.45 35.89 1.95
CA GLY A 117 -1.22 37.12 1.75
C GLY A 117 -2.61 37.14 2.40
N GLY A 118 -3.04 36.05 3.03
CA GLY A 118 -4.27 36.00 3.83
C GLY A 118 -4.03 36.17 5.34
N PRO A 119 -5.11 36.13 6.16
CA PRO A 119 -5.01 36.20 7.62
C PRO A 119 -4.17 35.06 8.23
N ASN A 120 -3.99 33.97 7.49
CA ASN A 120 -3.27 32.76 7.91
C ASN A 120 -1.82 32.71 7.40
N ALA A 121 -1.30 33.80 6.79
CA ALA A 121 0.05 33.82 6.20
C ALA A 121 1.18 33.60 7.23
N GLY A 122 0.91 33.86 8.52
CA GLY A 122 1.86 33.62 9.61
C GLY A 122 2.00 32.16 10.03
N ILE A 123 1.13 31.26 9.56
CA ILE A 123 1.17 29.84 9.93
C ILE A 123 2.32 29.14 9.22
N THR A 124 3.21 28.54 10.01
CA THR A 124 4.41 27.84 9.52
C THR A 124 4.11 26.39 9.12
N VAL A 125 4.96 25.80 8.29
CA VAL A 125 4.86 24.35 7.99
C VAL A 125 5.01 23.51 9.25
N ALA A 126 5.83 23.94 10.22
CA ALA A 126 5.97 23.25 11.51
C ALA A 126 4.64 23.19 12.29
N GLN A 127 3.85 24.27 12.28
CA GLN A 127 2.51 24.29 12.87
C GLN A 127 1.53 23.42 12.08
N MET A 128 1.55 23.49 10.74
CA MET A 128 0.70 22.65 9.88
C MET A 128 1.02 21.15 10.03
N ALA A 129 2.28 20.81 10.29
CA ALA A 129 2.73 19.44 10.49
C ALA A 129 2.55 18.95 11.93
N GLY A 130 2.27 19.82 12.90
CA GLY A 130 2.26 19.46 14.31
C GLY A 130 3.64 19.05 14.82
N ASP A 131 4.69 19.76 14.40
CA ASP A 131 6.03 19.59 14.94
C ASP A 131 6.13 20.25 16.33
N PRO A 132 6.84 19.63 17.30
CA PRO A 132 7.05 20.23 18.61
C PRO A 132 7.56 21.68 18.50
N PRO A 133 6.99 22.62 19.27
CA PRO A 133 6.05 22.45 20.39
C PRO A 133 4.55 22.44 20.00
N ASN A 134 4.22 22.32 18.71
CA ASN A 134 2.85 22.40 18.20
C ASN A 134 2.15 21.02 18.11
N ASP A 135 2.61 20.03 18.88
CA ASP A 135 2.14 18.65 18.85
C ASP A 135 0.95 18.37 19.78
N ASP A 136 0.37 19.41 20.40
CA ASP A 136 -0.87 19.28 21.18
C ASP A 136 -2.12 19.25 20.27
N PRO A 137 -2.93 18.17 20.29
CA PRO A 137 -4.09 18.05 19.41
C PRO A 137 -5.19 19.07 19.72
N GLY A 138 -5.28 19.55 20.97
CA GLY A 138 -6.27 20.56 21.32
C GLY A 138 -5.93 21.96 20.83
N HIS A 139 -4.66 22.32 20.89
CA HIS A 139 -4.13 23.54 20.29
C HIS A 139 -4.26 23.49 18.77
N GLN A 140 -3.92 22.36 18.14
CA GLN A 140 -4.07 22.22 16.69
C GLN A 140 -5.51 22.42 16.22
N ALA A 141 -6.50 21.86 16.92
CA ALA A 141 -7.91 22.00 16.54
C ALA A 141 -8.47 23.41 16.73
N ARG A 142 -8.01 24.13 17.76
CA ARG A 142 -8.48 25.48 18.08
C ARG A 142 -7.77 26.55 17.28
N ASP A 143 -6.46 26.40 17.08
CA ASP A 143 -5.60 27.46 16.60
C ASP A 143 -5.38 27.38 15.08
N LEU A 144 -5.67 26.23 14.44
CA LEU A 144 -5.67 26.09 12.97
C LEU A 144 -7.09 26.28 12.41
N PRO A 145 -7.26 27.05 11.32
CA PRO A 145 -8.56 27.19 10.65
C PRO A 145 -9.10 25.85 10.14
N GLN A 146 -10.42 25.66 10.19
CA GLN A 146 -11.07 24.41 9.74
C GLN A 146 -10.79 24.07 8.27
N GLU A 147 -10.76 25.07 7.38
CA GLU A 147 -10.40 24.90 5.97
C GLU A 147 -8.97 24.37 5.82
N MET A 148 -8.05 24.92 6.63
CA MET A 148 -6.65 24.50 6.66
C MET A 148 -6.50 23.08 7.21
N LEU A 149 -7.22 22.72 8.27
CA LEU A 149 -7.25 21.35 8.80
C LEU A 149 -7.72 20.35 7.74
N THR A 150 -8.74 20.71 6.97
CA THR A 150 -9.24 19.89 5.85
C THR A 150 -8.19 19.73 4.75
N ASP A 151 -7.52 20.82 4.37
CA ASP A 151 -6.42 20.80 3.40
C ASP A 151 -5.22 19.95 3.88
N ILE A 152 -4.83 20.07 5.15
CA ILE A 152 -3.74 19.31 5.78
C ILE A 152 -4.07 17.81 5.77
N LYS A 153 -5.30 17.45 6.18
CA LYS A 153 -5.82 16.08 6.17
C LYS A 153 -5.78 15.48 4.77
N GLU A 154 -6.25 16.22 3.76
CA GLU A 154 -6.25 15.76 2.38
C GLU A 154 -4.82 15.66 1.81
N ALA A 155 -3.91 16.57 2.19
CA ALA A 155 -2.50 16.48 1.84
C ALA A 155 -1.84 15.22 2.42
N ALA A 156 -2.12 14.88 3.68
CA ALA A 156 -1.61 13.66 4.31
C ALA A 156 -2.16 12.41 3.63
N ARG A 157 -3.46 12.37 3.34
CA ARG A 157 -4.11 11.27 2.63
C ARG A 157 -3.51 11.05 1.24
N LYS A 158 -3.36 12.14 0.47
CA LYS A 158 -2.71 12.10 -0.86
C LYS A 158 -1.28 11.61 -0.76
N ALA A 159 -0.53 12.03 0.27
CA ALA A 159 0.83 11.56 0.50
C ALA A 159 0.86 10.04 0.72
N ILE A 160 -0.05 9.47 1.52
CA ILE A 160 -0.17 8.02 1.74
C ILE A 160 -0.42 7.27 0.43
N VAL A 161 -1.40 7.73 -0.36
CA VAL A 161 -1.77 7.08 -1.63
C VAL A 161 -0.65 7.15 -2.68
N GLN A 162 0.25 8.13 -2.57
CA GLN A 162 1.42 8.28 -3.44
C GLN A 162 2.66 7.52 -2.95
N ILE A 163 2.61 6.89 -1.79
CA ILE A 163 3.69 5.97 -1.37
C ILE A 163 3.65 4.81 -2.35
N ARG A 164 4.75 4.64 -3.09
CA ARG A 164 4.94 3.42 -3.86
C ARG A 164 4.95 2.28 -2.85
N PRO A 165 4.18 1.20 -3.05
CA PRO A 165 4.27 0.03 -2.19
C PRO A 165 5.76 -0.30 -2.03
N ALA A 166 6.29 -0.14 -0.81
CA ALA A 166 7.61 -0.68 -0.52
C ALA A 166 7.49 -2.16 -0.83
N GLY A 167 8.29 -2.65 -1.78
CA GLY A 167 8.15 -3.97 -2.37
C GLY A 167 7.87 -5.04 -1.30
N ILE A 168 6.60 -5.33 -1.11
CA ILE A 168 6.16 -6.68 -0.82
C ILE A 168 6.40 -7.39 -2.15
N PRO A 169 7.06 -8.55 -2.19
CA PRO A 169 7.21 -9.27 -3.44
C PRO A 169 5.82 -9.74 -3.91
N GLU A 170 5.09 -8.86 -4.62
CA GLU A 170 4.54 -9.32 -5.89
C GLU A 170 5.74 -9.92 -6.59
N SER A 171 5.69 -11.21 -6.90
CA SER A 171 6.79 -11.91 -7.55
C SER A 171 7.43 -10.95 -8.54
N ILE A 172 8.72 -10.63 -8.34
CA ILE A 172 9.42 -9.74 -9.26
C ILE A 172 9.08 -10.30 -10.65
N CYS A 173 8.76 -9.49 -11.66
CA CYS A 173 8.32 -10.05 -12.94
C CYS A 173 9.25 -11.19 -13.46
N THR A 174 10.53 -11.18 -13.06
CA THR A 174 11.53 -12.24 -13.24
C THR A 174 11.29 -13.56 -12.49
N GLU A 175 10.57 -13.57 -11.38
CA GLU A 175 10.22 -14.72 -10.55
C GLU A 175 8.94 -15.43 -11.00
N ILE A 176 8.11 -14.78 -11.83
CA ILE A 176 6.90 -15.40 -12.38
C ILE A 176 7.33 -16.47 -13.38
N LYS A 177 7.10 -17.73 -13.02
CA LYS A 177 7.39 -18.91 -13.84
C LYS A 177 6.11 -19.67 -14.18
N GLN A 178 6.12 -20.27 -15.36
CA GLN A 178 5.07 -21.18 -15.80
C GLN A 178 5.22 -22.52 -15.04
N SER A 179 4.13 -23.01 -14.44
CA SER A 179 4.12 -24.37 -13.87
C SER A 179 4.21 -25.44 -14.98
N SER A 180 4.64 -26.65 -14.63
CA SER A 180 4.73 -27.77 -15.58
C SER A 180 3.38 -28.16 -16.20
N SER A 181 2.29 -27.97 -15.47
CA SER A 181 0.92 -28.25 -15.92
C SER A 181 0.13 -27.01 -16.36
N GLU A 182 0.69 -25.80 -16.21
CA GLU A 182 0.01 -24.55 -16.52
C GLU A 182 0.05 -24.26 -18.03
N SER A 183 -1.10 -23.91 -18.60
CA SER A 183 -1.19 -23.41 -19.98
C SER A 183 -0.44 -22.09 -20.14
N PHE A 184 0.13 -21.87 -21.32
CA PHE A 184 1.00 -20.71 -21.56
C PHE A 184 0.25 -19.36 -21.48
N SER A 185 -1.01 -19.31 -21.93
CA SER A 185 -1.81 -18.07 -21.91
C SER A 185 -2.03 -17.49 -20.50
N PRO A 186 -2.54 -18.26 -19.51
CA PRO A 186 -2.63 -17.78 -18.13
C PRO A 186 -1.29 -17.32 -17.54
N PHE A 187 -0.19 -17.99 -17.87
CA PHE A 187 1.15 -17.57 -17.47
C PHE A 187 1.52 -16.20 -18.04
N ILE A 188 1.28 -15.97 -19.33
CA ILE A 188 1.51 -14.67 -19.99
C ILE A 188 0.64 -13.56 -19.39
N ASP A 189 -0.61 -13.85 -19.02
CA ASP A 189 -1.50 -12.87 -18.38
C ASP A 189 -0.94 -12.42 -17.02
N ARG A 190 -0.49 -13.36 -16.19
CA ARG A 190 0.15 -13.06 -14.89
C ARG A 190 1.44 -12.24 -15.08
N LEU A 191 2.26 -12.63 -16.05
CA LEU A 191 3.52 -11.95 -16.36
C LEU A 191 3.29 -10.52 -16.87
N THR A 192 2.33 -10.32 -17.78
CA THR A 192 1.97 -9.01 -18.32
C THR A 192 1.47 -8.09 -17.22
N GLN A 193 0.56 -8.59 -16.37
CA GLN A 193 0.04 -7.83 -15.24
C GLN A 193 1.14 -7.38 -14.27
N ALA A 194 2.14 -8.23 -14.00
CA ALA A 194 3.25 -7.88 -13.12
C ALA A 194 4.20 -6.86 -13.76
N ILE A 195 4.49 -6.99 -15.06
CA ILE A 195 5.30 -6.01 -15.80
C ILE A 195 4.63 -4.64 -15.82
N ASP A 196 3.31 -4.58 -16.05
CA ASP A 196 2.56 -3.32 -16.03
C ASP A 196 2.56 -2.64 -14.66
N ARG A 197 2.63 -3.43 -13.57
CA ARG A 197 2.71 -2.90 -12.20
C ARG A 197 4.11 -2.46 -11.82
N GLN A 198 5.15 -3.14 -12.31
CA GLN A 198 6.53 -2.98 -11.83
C GLN A 198 7.42 -2.10 -12.73
N VAL A 199 7.11 -1.99 -14.03
CA VAL A 199 7.96 -1.28 -15.02
C VAL A 199 7.28 0.01 -15.48
N ASN A 200 7.96 1.14 -15.27
CA ASN A 200 7.44 2.46 -15.65
C ASN A 200 7.81 2.88 -17.09
N ASP A 201 8.80 2.23 -17.70
CA ASP A 201 9.24 2.52 -19.07
C ASP A 201 8.39 1.72 -20.06
N GLU A 202 7.41 2.40 -20.66
CA GLU A 202 6.51 1.82 -21.67
C GLU A 202 7.26 1.28 -22.90
N GLY A 203 8.43 1.83 -23.24
CA GLY A 203 9.26 1.34 -24.33
C GLY A 203 9.97 0.02 -23.98
N ALA A 204 10.26 -0.22 -22.70
CA ALA A 204 10.93 -1.43 -22.24
C ALA A 204 9.95 -2.61 -22.04
N LYS A 205 8.67 -2.35 -21.75
CA LYS A 205 7.68 -3.40 -21.42
C LYS A 205 7.54 -4.50 -22.49
N PRO A 206 7.39 -4.20 -23.80
CA PRO A 206 7.21 -5.24 -24.81
C PRO A 206 8.44 -6.16 -24.92
N HIS A 207 9.64 -5.58 -24.83
CA HIS A 207 10.89 -6.32 -24.88
C HIS A 207 11.08 -7.20 -23.65
N LEU A 208 10.76 -6.67 -22.46
CA LEU A 208 10.85 -7.41 -21.21
C LEU A 208 9.84 -8.57 -21.17
N LEU A 209 8.60 -8.33 -21.58
CA LEU A 209 7.55 -9.35 -21.65
C LEU A 209 7.97 -10.51 -22.55
N ARG A 210 8.45 -10.21 -23.76
CA ARG A 210 8.92 -11.25 -24.69
C ARG A 210 10.12 -12.05 -24.12
N SER A 211 11.06 -11.35 -23.49
CA SER A 211 12.26 -11.99 -22.93
C SER A 211 11.92 -12.92 -21.76
N LEU A 212 11.07 -12.46 -20.84
CA LEU A 212 10.64 -13.24 -19.68
C LEU A 212 9.66 -14.36 -20.06
N ALA A 213 8.79 -14.14 -21.05
CA ALA A 213 7.90 -15.17 -21.58
C ALA A 213 8.67 -16.42 -22.02
N PHE A 214 9.80 -16.24 -22.72
CA PHE A 214 10.67 -17.34 -23.11
C PHE A 214 11.50 -17.88 -21.93
N ALA A 215 12.17 -16.99 -21.17
CA ALA A 215 13.09 -17.39 -20.12
C ALA A 215 12.40 -18.17 -18.98
N ASN A 216 11.14 -17.83 -18.68
CA ASN A 216 10.39 -18.40 -17.56
C ASN A 216 9.31 -19.42 -17.96
N ALA A 217 9.22 -19.75 -19.25
CA ALA A 217 8.40 -20.85 -19.73
C ALA A 217 8.82 -22.20 -19.14
N ASN A 218 7.88 -23.15 -19.08
CA ASN A 218 8.15 -24.53 -18.71
C ASN A 218 8.91 -25.26 -19.82
N ALA A 219 9.38 -26.49 -19.55
CA ALA A 219 10.27 -27.22 -20.45
C ALA A 219 9.66 -27.47 -21.84
N ASP A 220 8.38 -27.82 -21.91
CA ASP A 220 7.70 -28.13 -23.17
C ASP A 220 7.46 -26.87 -24.00
N CYS A 221 7.04 -25.78 -23.36
CA CYS A 221 6.93 -24.48 -24.03
C CYS A 221 8.28 -23.96 -24.53
N LYS A 222 9.34 -24.09 -23.74
CA LYS A 222 10.70 -23.73 -24.18
C LYS A 222 11.13 -24.54 -25.40
N ARG A 223 10.84 -25.84 -25.43
CA ARG A 223 11.14 -26.71 -26.58
C ARG A 223 10.39 -26.24 -27.83
N ASN A 224 9.10 -25.96 -27.71
CA ASN A 224 8.28 -25.51 -28.84
C ASN A 224 8.73 -24.14 -29.36
N ILE A 225 8.99 -23.18 -28.47
CA ILE A 225 9.42 -21.83 -28.87
C ILE A 225 10.83 -21.86 -29.49
N SER A 226 11.74 -22.69 -28.97
CA SER A 226 13.10 -22.82 -29.50
C SER A 226 13.16 -23.47 -30.89
N ALA A 227 12.11 -24.18 -31.29
CA ALA A 227 11.99 -24.75 -32.63
C ALA A 227 11.54 -23.73 -33.69
N MET A 228 11.13 -22.53 -33.27
CA MET A 228 10.68 -21.47 -34.18
C MET A 228 11.86 -20.72 -34.81
N PRO A 229 11.78 -20.32 -36.09
CA PRO A 229 12.83 -19.54 -36.73
C PRO A 229 12.84 -18.09 -36.26
N GLY A 230 14.02 -17.53 -36.02
CA GLY A 230 14.21 -16.11 -35.71
C GLY A 230 13.81 -15.71 -34.29
N GLN A 231 13.33 -14.47 -34.12
CA GLN A 231 12.82 -13.98 -32.84
C GLN A 231 11.29 -14.01 -32.86
N PRO A 232 10.64 -15.05 -32.31
CA PRO A 232 9.19 -15.18 -32.34
C PRO A 232 8.50 -14.04 -31.58
N SER A 233 7.35 -13.61 -32.07
CA SER A 233 6.48 -12.69 -31.35
C SER A 233 5.75 -13.40 -30.20
N LEU A 234 5.11 -12.63 -29.31
CA LEU A 234 4.33 -13.23 -28.23
C LEU A 234 3.14 -14.06 -28.76
N ALA A 235 2.53 -13.63 -29.87
CA ALA A 235 1.45 -14.36 -30.53
C ALA A 235 1.95 -15.71 -31.08
N ASP A 236 3.12 -15.71 -31.71
CA ASP A 236 3.78 -16.91 -32.22
C ASP A 236 4.08 -17.92 -31.09
N MET A 237 4.57 -17.42 -29.95
CA MET A 237 4.81 -18.25 -28.76
C MET A 237 3.51 -18.84 -28.19
N LEU A 238 2.42 -18.06 -28.15
CA LEU A 238 1.10 -18.52 -27.70
C LEU A 238 0.56 -19.65 -28.58
N GLU A 239 0.71 -19.53 -29.89
CA GLU A 239 0.29 -20.57 -30.83
C GLU A 239 1.14 -21.85 -30.68
N ALA A 240 2.47 -21.71 -30.62
CA ALA A 240 3.40 -22.82 -30.45
C ALA A 240 3.16 -23.60 -29.14
N CYS A 241 2.69 -22.92 -28.09
CA CYS A 241 2.39 -23.51 -26.80
C CYS A 241 0.92 -23.93 -26.59
N SER A 242 0.04 -23.77 -27.58
CA SER A 242 -1.41 -23.96 -27.43
C SER A 242 -1.84 -25.34 -26.92
N LYS A 243 -1.03 -26.38 -27.13
CA LYS A 243 -1.30 -27.76 -26.67
C LYS A 243 -0.78 -28.06 -25.26
N VAL A 244 0.12 -27.23 -24.73
CA VAL A 244 0.71 -27.37 -23.39
C VAL A 244 -0.31 -26.94 -22.33
N GLY A 245 -0.48 -27.75 -21.28
CA GLY A 245 -1.45 -27.51 -20.20
C GLY A 245 -2.88 -27.99 -20.50
N THR A 246 -3.12 -28.59 -21.66
CA THR A 246 -4.40 -29.27 -21.96
C THR A 246 -4.62 -30.49 -21.07
N PRO A 247 -5.86 -30.93 -20.83
CA PRO A 247 -6.13 -32.13 -20.02
C PRO A 247 -5.36 -33.36 -20.48
N GLN A 248 -5.24 -33.56 -21.80
CA GLN A 248 -4.47 -34.65 -22.40
C GLN A 248 -2.97 -34.52 -22.09
N HIS A 249 -2.42 -33.30 -22.18
CA HIS A 249 -1.01 -33.04 -21.83
C HIS A 249 -0.74 -33.29 -20.34
N VAL A 250 -1.62 -32.80 -19.46
CA VAL A 250 -1.49 -33.02 -18.01
C VAL A 250 -1.55 -34.51 -17.67
N ALA A 251 -2.46 -35.26 -18.29
CA ALA A 251 -2.55 -36.70 -18.12
C ALA A 251 -1.27 -37.42 -18.58
N SER A 252 -0.65 -36.99 -19.68
CA SER A 252 0.63 -37.58 -20.13
C SER A 252 1.78 -37.34 -19.15
N ILE A 253 1.84 -36.15 -18.52
CA ILE A 253 2.85 -35.84 -17.49
C ILE A 253 2.62 -36.72 -16.25
N GLN A 254 1.37 -36.88 -15.83
CA GLN A 254 1.04 -37.72 -14.67
C GLN A 254 1.40 -39.20 -14.93
N ALA A 255 1.10 -39.69 -16.14
CA ALA A 255 1.44 -41.05 -16.54
C ALA A 255 2.96 -41.29 -16.58
N SER A 256 3.76 -40.33 -17.08
CA SER A 256 5.22 -40.47 -17.10
C SER A 256 5.82 -40.47 -15.69
N ILE A 257 5.32 -39.61 -14.78
CA ILE A 257 5.79 -39.54 -13.39
C ILE A 257 5.50 -40.85 -12.64
N TRP A 258 4.33 -41.46 -12.84
CA TRP A 258 4.00 -42.74 -12.23
C TRP A 258 4.80 -43.92 -12.80
N GLY A 259 5.17 -43.86 -14.08
CA GLY A 259 6.00 -44.88 -14.72
C GLY A 259 7.46 -44.89 -14.24
N GLU A 260 8.01 -43.76 -13.79
CA GLU A 260 9.38 -43.66 -13.26
C GLU A 260 9.52 -44.12 -11.80
N GLN A 261 8.41 -44.33 -11.08
CA GLN A 261 8.38 -44.75 -9.67
C GLN A 261 8.19 -46.27 -9.47
N MET A 262 8.11 -47.04 -10.56
CA MET A 262 7.97 -48.50 -10.60
C MET A 262 9.26 -49.15 -11.13
#